data_AF-A0A7C4GLY7-F1
#
_entry.id   AF-A0A7C4GLY7-F1
#
_cell.length_a   1.000
_cell.length_b   1.000
_cell.length_c   1.000
_cell.angle_alpha   90.00
_cell.angle_beta   90.00
_cell.angle_gamma   90.00
#
_symmetry.space_group_name_H-M   'P 1'
#
loop_
_entity.id
_entity.type
_entity.pdbx_description
1 polymer ?
#
loop_
_entity_poly.entity_id
_entity_poly.type
_entity_poly.pdbx_seq_one_letter_code
_entity_poly.pdbx_strand_id
1 'polypeptide(L)'
;MPRKITFYVSEDDLSIKLLKILNGMVGEVKDIAKMSTRDVWPAFAVTNVRVSLPSALGRSEELECEIWTSPRDYQEAMRTKFGLTTIPAAKIGENIYTGEHAVTIASDLHTLLTANKYTSAEQILYHLAATAKSLAETQIREAREEIELKEAPLTNVFRQTISEKLSNLEKLYKEKKIDDETYRKMKKTYEELLGKSIE
;
A
#
# COMPACT_ATOMS: atom_id res chain seq x y z
N MET A 1 1.43 -27.81 8.98
CA MET A 1 0.65 -27.03 7.99
C MET A 1 1.60 -26.58 6.90
N PRO A 2 1.22 -26.63 5.62
CA PRO A 2 2.07 -26.14 4.54
C PRO A 2 2.32 -24.64 4.74
N ARG A 3 3.59 -24.25 4.77
CA ARG A 3 4.02 -22.85 4.81
C ARG A 3 3.93 -22.34 3.38
N LYS A 4 2.90 -21.54 3.12
CA LYS A 4 2.51 -21.13 1.78
C LYS A 4 2.44 -19.62 1.66
N ILE A 5 2.95 -19.10 0.56
CA ILE A 5 2.69 -17.75 0.06
C ILE A 5 1.93 -17.87 -1.27
N THR A 6 0.92 -17.04 -1.46
CA THR A 6 0.11 -17.04 -2.70
C THR A 6 0.19 -15.70 -3.37
N PHE A 7 0.51 -15.66 -4.65
CA PHE A 7 0.49 -14.47 -5.49
C PHE A 7 -0.68 -14.53 -6.46
N TYR A 8 -1.29 -13.38 -6.70
CA TYR A 8 -2.38 -13.19 -7.64
C TYR A 8 -1.96 -12.09 -8.61
N VAL A 9 -1.92 -12.41 -9.89
CA VAL A 9 -1.40 -11.52 -10.93
C VAL A 9 -2.30 -11.54 -12.16
N SER A 10 -2.35 -10.42 -12.85
CA SER A 10 -2.99 -10.30 -14.16
C SER A 10 -2.01 -9.73 -15.20
N GLU A 11 -2.51 -9.11 -16.26
CA GLU A 11 -1.72 -8.56 -17.37
C GLU A 11 -1.46 -7.05 -17.24
N ASP A 12 -1.57 -6.50 -16.02
CA ASP A 12 -1.18 -5.13 -15.74
C ASP A 12 0.34 -4.99 -15.49
N ASP A 13 0.85 -3.75 -15.58
CA ASP A 13 2.29 -3.47 -15.49
C ASP A 13 2.93 -3.96 -14.18
N LEU A 14 2.23 -3.81 -13.05
CA LEU A 14 2.74 -4.26 -11.74
C LEU A 14 2.73 -5.77 -11.64
N SER A 15 1.68 -6.42 -12.15
CA SER A 15 1.62 -7.88 -12.25
C SER A 15 2.73 -8.45 -13.14
N ILE A 16 3.02 -7.80 -14.28
CA ILE A 16 4.14 -8.20 -15.16
C ILE A 16 5.48 -8.04 -14.43
N LYS A 17 5.68 -6.94 -13.70
CA LYS A 17 6.87 -6.72 -12.87
C LYS A 17 7.01 -7.80 -11.80
N LEU A 18 5.92 -8.12 -11.08
CA LEU A 18 5.88 -9.18 -10.07
C LEU A 18 6.26 -10.53 -10.68
N LEU A 19 5.63 -10.90 -11.81
CA LEU A 19 5.92 -12.15 -12.52
C LEU A 19 7.38 -12.27 -12.95
N LYS A 20 7.99 -11.18 -13.44
CA LYS A 20 9.42 -11.17 -13.79
C LYS A 20 10.31 -11.49 -12.59
N ILE A 21 10.01 -10.92 -11.43
CA ILE A 21 10.74 -11.19 -10.18
C ILE A 21 10.59 -12.66 -9.80
N LEU A 22 9.36 -13.18 -9.77
CA LEU A 22 9.11 -14.59 -9.42
C LEU A 22 9.76 -15.57 -10.41
N ASN A 23 9.74 -15.26 -11.71
CA ASN A 23 10.40 -16.08 -12.72
C ASN A 23 11.94 -16.05 -12.57
N GLY A 24 12.51 -14.89 -12.24
CA GLY A 24 13.94 -14.75 -11.91
C GLY A 24 14.32 -15.61 -10.70
N MET A 25 13.54 -15.51 -9.62
CA MET A 25 13.68 -16.35 -8.43
C MET A 25 13.66 -17.83 -8.78
N VAL A 26 12.63 -18.31 -9.52
CA VAL A 26 12.51 -19.71 -9.94
C VAL A 26 13.74 -20.18 -10.74
N GLY A 27 14.25 -19.33 -11.63
CA GLY A 27 15.46 -19.62 -12.41
C GLY A 27 16.71 -19.80 -11.54
N GLU A 28 16.86 -19.02 -10.48
CA GLU A 28 18.00 -19.07 -9.55
C GLU A 28 17.90 -20.24 -8.56
N VAL A 29 16.69 -20.63 -8.13
CA VAL A 29 16.47 -21.71 -7.15
C VAL A 29 16.08 -23.05 -7.78
N LYS A 30 16.24 -23.19 -9.10
CA LYS A 30 15.80 -24.37 -9.88
C LYS A 30 16.30 -25.72 -9.34
N ASP A 31 17.49 -25.75 -8.74
CA ASP A 31 18.11 -27.00 -8.27
C ASP A 31 17.50 -27.51 -6.96
N ILE A 32 16.82 -26.62 -6.23
CA ILE A 32 16.15 -26.91 -4.95
C ILE A 32 14.63 -26.75 -5.04
N ALA A 33 14.09 -26.43 -6.22
CA ALA A 33 12.68 -26.15 -6.43
C ALA A 33 12.01 -27.13 -7.40
N LYS A 34 10.76 -27.49 -7.09
CA LYS A 34 9.88 -28.28 -7.96
C LYS A 34 8.72 -27.42 -8.42
N MET A 35 8.55 -27.29 -9.73
CA MET A 35 7.48 -26.51 -10.33
C MET A 35 6.41 -27.42 -10.95
N SER A 36 5.15 -27.01 -10.80
CA SER A 36 4.02 -27.62 -11.49
C SER A 36 3.00 -26.56 -11.84
N THR A 37 2.47 -26.61 -13.06
CA THR A 37 1.44 -25.67 -13.52
C THR A 37 0.19 -26.45 -13.94
N ARG A 38 -0.97 -25.88 -13.66
CA ARG A 38 -2.27 -26.40 -14.10
C ARG A 38 -3.20 -25.27 -14.50
N ASP A 39 -4.00 -25.49 -15.53
CA ASP A 39 -5.09 -24.59 -15.91
C ASP A 39 -6.31 -24.87 -15.02
N VAL A 40 -6.94 -23.82 -14.50
CA VAL A 40 -8.01 -23.90 -13.51
C VAL A 40 -9.18 -23.00 -13.88
N TRP A 41 -10.23 -23.57 -14.48
CA TRP A 41 -11.41 -22.84 -14.98
C TRP A 41 -10.99 -21.81 -16.07
N PRO A 42 -11.88 -21.37 -16.97
CA PRO A 42 -11.52 -21.14 -18.38
C PRO A 42 -10.49 -20.03 -18.65
N ALA A 43 -10.05 -19.28 -17.64
CA ALA A 43 -9.08 -18.22 -17.77
C ALA A 43 -8.10 -18.08 -16.59
N PHE A 44 -7.96 -19.08 -15.70
CA PHE A 44 -6.92 -19.02 -14.67
C PHE A 44 -5.89 -20.12 -14.86
N ALA A 45 -4.63 -19.80 -14.57
CA ALA A 45 -3.60 -20.81 -14.37
C ALA A 45 -3.03 -20.70 -12.97
N VAL A 46 -2.61 -21.84 -12.43
CA VAL A 46 -1.96 -21.92 -11.13
C VAL A 46 -0.62 -22.58 -11.31
N THR A 47 0.44 -21.84 -10.99
CA THR A 47 1.81 -22.35 -10.93
C THR A 47 2.21 -22.51 -9.47
N ASN A 48 2.53 -23.73 -9.06
CA ASN A 48 3.08 -24.02 -7.75
C ASN A 48 4.58 -24.24 -7.87
N VAL A 49 5.33 -23.54 -7.03
CA VAL A 49 6.78 -23.68 -6.87
C VAL A 49 7.04 -24.11 -5.43
N ARG A 50 7.48 -25.34 -5.24
CA ARG A 50 7.88 -25.87 -3.93
C ARG A 50 9.39 -25.82 -3.80
N VAL A 51 9.88 -24.97 -2.90
CA VAL A 51 11.31 -24.77 -2.65
C VAL A 51 11.72 -25.54 -1.40
N SER A 52 12.72 -26.40 -1.54
CA SER A 52 13.30 -27.17 -0.43
C SER A 52 14.28 -26.29 0.33
N LEU A 53 14.08 -26.14 1.64
CA LEU A 53 14.91 -25.31 2.50
C LEU A 53 15.87 -26.17 3.35
N PRO A 54 17.06 -25.65 3.70
CA PRO A 54 17.97 -26.30 4.64
C PRO A 54 17.30 -26.39 6.01
N SER A 55 17.26 -27.57 6.63
CA SER A 55 16.70 -27.72 7.98
C SER A 55 17.79 -27.95 9.02
N ALA A 56 17.75 -27.16 10.10
CA ALA A 56 18.61 -27.34 11.27
C ALA A 56 18.37 -28.67 12.03
N LEU A 57 17.21 -29.32 11.84
CA LEU A 57 16.79 -30.52 12.56
C LEU A 57 16.73 -31.79 11.69
N GLY A 58 17.37 -31.79 10.50
CA GLY A 58 17.36 -32.92 9.57
C GLY A 58 16.00 -33.26 8.93
N ARG A 59 14.96 -32.43 9.11
CA ARG A 59 13.65 -32.58 8.46
C ARG A 59 13.57 -31.62 7.28
N SER A 60 13.64 -32.12 6.05
CA SER A 60 13.45 -31.28 4.85
C SER A 60 12.18 -30.45 4.99
N GLU A 61 12.34 -29.13 4.93
CA GLU A 61 11.25 -28.18 5.04
C GLU A 61 10.96 -27.60 3.65
N GLU A 62 9.69 -27.44 3.31
CA GLU A 62 9.29 -26.87 2.01
C GLU A 62 8.55 -25.55 2.22
N LEU A 63 8.91 -24.55 1.41
CA LEU A 63 8.12 -23.34 1.19
C LEU A 63 7.35 -23.51 -0.13
N GLU A 64 6.03 -23.36 -0.07
CA GLU A 64 5.18 -23.39 -1.26
C GLU A 64 4.85 -21.96 -1.71
N CYS A 65 5.21 -21.63 -2.95
CA CYS A 65 4.80 -20.41 -3.62
C CYS A 65 3.77 -20.77 -4.70
N GLU A 66 2.52 -20.38 -4.47
CA GLU A 66 1.43 -20.55 -5.43
C GLU A 66 1.20 -19.24 -6.19
N ILE A 67 1.13 -19.29 -7.52
CA ILE A 67 0.98 -18.13 -8.39
C ILE A 67 -0.27 -18.34 -9.24
N TRP A 68 -1.31 -17.55 -8.96
CA TRP A 68 -2.53 -17.47 -9.76
C TRP A 68 -2.38 -16.39 -10.82
N THR A 69 -2.55 -16.77 -12.08
CA THR A 69 -2.55 -15.84 -13.21
C THR A 69 -3.94 -15.78 -13.84
N SER A 70 -4.33 -14.61 -14.36
CA SER A 70 -5.45 -14.48 -15.29
C SER A 70 -5.18 -13.47 -16.40
N PRO A 71 -5.82 -13.63 -17.56
CA PRO A 71 -5.98 -12.55 -18.52
C PRO A 71 -6.66 -11.34 -17.89
N ARG A 72 -6.42 -10.16 -18.48
CA ARG A 72 -6.98 -8.89 -18.00
C ARG A 72 -8.50 -8.90 -17.85
N ASP A 73 -9.20 -9.49 -18.82
CA ASP A 73 -10.66 -9.53 -18.85
C ASP A 73 -11.27 -10.33 -17.68
N TYR A 74 -10.47 -11.15 -17.01
CA TYR A 74 -10.88 -11.97 -15.87
C TYR A 74 -10.35 -11.46 -14.53
N GLN A 75 -9.73 -10.27 -14.49
CA GLN A 75 -9.19 -9.67 -13.28
C GLN A 75 -10.28 -9.49 -12.22
N GLU A 76 -11.48 -9.03 -12.60
CA GLU A 76 -12.59 -8.82 -11.67
C GLU A 76 -13.12 -10.13 -11.08
N ALA A 77 -13.19 -11.18 -11.91
CA ALA A 77 -13.58 -12.51 -11.49
C ALA A 77 -12.58 -13.07 -10.47
N MET A 78 -11.28 -12.84 -10.66
CA MET A 78 -10.25 -13.22 -9.69
C MET A 78 -10.39 -12.45 -8.38
N ARG A 79 -10.58 -11.12 -8.44
CA ARG A 79 -10.79 -10.29 -7.25
C ARG A 79 -11.97 -10.77 -6.43
N THR A 80 -13.10 -11.03 -7.07
CA THR A 80 -14.31 -11.50 -6.39
C THR A 80 -14.10 -12.88 -5.78
N LYS A 81 -13.52 -13.82 -6.55
CA LYS A 81 -13.29 -15.20 -6.10
C LYS A 81 -12.41 -15.29 -4.85
N PHE A 82 -11.40 -14.44 -4.75
CA PHE A 82 -10.40 -14.49 -3.68
C PHE A 82 -10.54 -13.34 -2.67
N GLY A 83 -11.58 -12.50 -2.78
CA GLY A 83 -11.81 -11.37 -1.88
C GLY A 83 -10.70 -10.31 -1.93
N LEU A 84 -10.11 -10.07 -3.11
CA LEU A 84 -8.99 -9.15 -3.29
C LEU A 84 -9.48 -7.73 -3.56
N THR A 85 -8.92 -6.75 -2.85
CA THR A 85 -9.21 -5.33 -3.09
C THR A 85 -8.63 -4.86 -4.42
N THR A 86 -7.41 -5.25 -4.77
CA THR A 86 -6.76 -4.96 -6.06
C THR A 86 -5.80 -6.09 -6.46
N ILE A 87 -5.35 -6.08 -7.72
CA ILE A 87 -4.34 -6.99 -8.27
C ILE A 87 -3.20 -6.11 -8.84
N PRO A 88 -1.92 -6.49 -8.70
CA PRO A 88 -1.42 -7.74 -8.09
C PRO A 88 -1.62 -7.80 -6.57
N ALA A 89 -1.66 -9.01 -6.03
CA ALA A 89 -1.76 -9.26 -4.60
C ALA A 89 -0.88 -10.42 -4.14
N ALA A 90 -0.48 -10.39 -2.87
CA ALA A 90 0.23 -11.45 -2.17
C ALA A 90 -0.52 -11.79 -0.87
N LYS A 91 -0.76 -13.07 -0.62
CA LYS A 91 -1.37 -13.59 0.61
C LYS A 91 -0.35 -14.39 1.41
N ILE A 92 -0.18 -14.00 2.67
CA ILE A 92 0.67 -14.68 3.66
C ILE A 92 -0.18 -14.94 4.91
N GLY A 93 -0.46 -16.21 5.21
CA GLY A 93 -1.45 -16.56 6.23
C GLY A 93 -2.83 -15.98 5.87
N GLU A 94 -3.42 -15.19 6.77
CA GLU A 94 -4.69 -14.49 6.53
C GLU A 94 -4.53 -13.07 5.99
N ASN A 95 -3.30 -12.55 5.90
CA ASN A 95 -3.06 -11.19 5.45
C ASN A 95 -2.92 -11.11 3.94
N ILE A 96 -3.54 -10.10 3.33
CA ILE A 96 -3.49 -9.81 1.90
C ILE A 96 -2.83 -8.44 1.70
N TYR A 97 -1.81 -8.41 0.86
CA TYR A 97 -1.04 -7.23 0.49
C TYR A 97 -1.20 -6.98 -1.00
N THR A 98 -1.41 -5.73 -1.42
CA THR A 98 -1.81 -5.42 -2.81
C THR A 98 -0.91 -4.37 -3.46
N GLY A 99 -0.90 -4.33 -4.80
CA GLY A 99 -0.15 -3.35 -5.58
C GLY A 99 1.37 -3.47 -5.34
N GLU A 100 2.02 -2.33 -5.10
CA GLU A 100 3.48 -2.29 -4.86
C GLU A 100 3.91 -3.14 -3.65
N HIS A 101 3.08 -3.27 -2.61
CA HIS A 101 3.42 -4.14 -1.48
C HIS A 101 3.58 -5.61 -1.91
N ALA A 102 2.73 -6.10 -2.83
CA ALA A 102 2.84 -7.45 -3.36
C ALA A 102 4.13 -7.62 -4.17
N VAL A 103 4.53 -6.59 -4.91
CA VAL A 103 5.79 -6.57 -5.67
C VAL A 103 7.00 -6.58 -4.73
N THR A 104 6.98 -5.77 -3.65
CA THR A 104 8.05 -5.77 -2.64
C THR A 104 8.17 -7.12 -1.96
N ILE A 105 7.05 -7.75 -1.60
CA ILE A 105 7.06 -9.10 -1.01
C ILE A 105 7.71 -10.12 -1.98
N ALA A 106 7.40 -10.05 -3.28
CA ALA A 106 8.04 -10.92 -4.27
C ALA A 106 9.56 -10.67 -4.36
N SER A 107 9.98 -9.40 -4.35
CA SER A 107 11.40 -9.01 -4.37
C SER A 107 12.17 -9.47 -3.13
N ASP A 108 11.56 -9.31 -1.96
CA ASP A 108 12.12 -9.78 -0.71
C ASP A 108 12.21 -11.30 -0.72
N LEU A 109 11.13 -12.00 -1.09
CA LEU A 109 11.13 -13.46 -1.19
C LEU A 109 12.25 -13.97 -2.11
N HIS A 110 12.42 -13.34 -3.28
CA HIS A 110 13.52 -13.64 -4.19
C HIS A 110 14.86 -13.52 -3.47
N THR A 111 15.14 -12.37 -2.85
CA THR A 111 16.38 -12.11 -2.12
C THR A 111 16.61 -13.10 -0.97
N LEU A 112 15.55 -13.44 -0.22
CA LEU A 112 15.62 -14.32 0.93
C LEU A 112 16.02 -15.75 0.53
N LEU A 113 15.47 -16.24 -0.58
CA LEU A 113 15.75 -17.58 -1.09
C LEU A 113 17.12 -17.67 -1.76
N THR A 114 17.57 -16.62 -2.45
CA THR A 114 18.83 -16.67 -3.22
C THR A 114 20.05 -16.29 -2.40
N ALA A 115 19.89 -15.43 -1.38
CA ALA A 115 20.94 -15.15 -0.42
C ALA A 115 21.16 -16.29 0.59
N ASN A 116 20.31 -17.32 0.59
CA ASN A 116 20.33 -18.46 1.52
C ASN A 116 20.45 -18.02 3.00
N LYS A 117 19.85 -16.87 3.35
CA LYS A 117 20.00 -16.20 4.65
C LYS A 117 19.20 -16.85 5.78
N TYR A 118 18.15 -17.61 5.44
CA TYR A 118 17.21 -18.16 6.40
C TYR A 118 17.11 -19.68 6.29
N THR A 119 16.92 -20.33 7.44
CA THR A 119 16.96 -21.79 7.60
C THR A 119 15.58 -22.43 7.78
N SER A 120 14.50 -21.66 7.60
CA SER A 120 13.13 -22.18 7.67
C SER A 120 12.13 -21.29 6.94
N ALA A 121 11.03 -21.88 6.46
CA ALA A 121 9.96 -21.13 5.82
C ALA A 121 9.21 -20.25 6.83
N GLU A 122 9.23 -20.54 8.14
CA GLU A 122 8.62 -19.65 9.14
C GLU A 122 9.31 -18.31 9.17
N GLN A 123 10.64 -18.33 9.24
CA GLN A 123 11.43 -17.12 9.33
C GLN A 123 11.24 -16.27 8.08
N ILE A 124 11.18 -16.93 6.90
CA ILE A 124 10.89 -16.26 5.64
C ILE A 124 9.50 -15.61 5.69
N LEU A 125 8.44 -16.37 6.00
CA LEU A 125 7.07 -15.83 6.02
C LEU A 125 6.89 -14.74 7.09
N TYR A 126 7.49 -14.89 8.26
CA TYR A 126 7.47 -13.89 9.32
C TYR A 126 8.18 -12.61 8.89
N HIS A 127 9.37 -12.72 8.29
CA HIS A 127 10.10 -11.57 7.77
C HIS A 127 9.29 -10.84 6.70
N LEU A 128 8.72 -11.57 5.74
CA LEU A 128 7.89 -10.98 4.68
C LEU A 128 6.66 -10.26 5.24
N ALA A 129 5.96 -10.88 6.20
CA ALA A 129 4.79 -10.26 6.84
C ALA A 129 5.18 -9.01 7.65
N ALA A 130 6.31 -9.04 8.36
CA ALA A 130 6.82 -7.91 9.13
C ALA A 130 7.25 -6.75 8.24
N THR A 131 8.00 -7.01 7.15
CA THR A 131 8.40 -5.97 6.19
C THR A 131 7.18 -5.32 5.54
N ALA A 132 6.22 -6.13 5.08
CA ALA A 132 5.02 -5.62 4.45
C ALA A 132 4.17 -4.76 5.40
N LYS A 133 4.08 -5.16 6.69
CA LYS A 133 3.39 -4.36 7.72
C LYS A 133 4.10 -3.03 7.98
N SER A 134 5.43 -3.05 8.13
CA SER A 134 6.24 -1.84 8.34
C SER A 134 6.10 -0.84 7.18
N LEU A 135 6.07 -1.35 5.94
CA LEU A 135 5.84 -0.53 4.74
C LEU A 135 4.45 0.09 4.73
N ALA A 136 3.42 -0.67 5.08
CA ALA A 136 2.05 -0.15 5.16
C ALA A 136 1.93 0.94 6.26
N GLU A 137 2.55 0.73 7.43
CA GLU A 137 2.59 1.72 8.50
C GLU A 137 3.35 3.00 8.08
N THR A 138 4.45 2.85 7.35
CA THR A 138 5.24 3.98 6.84
C THR A 138 4.46 4.78 5.81
N GLN A 139 3.79 4.13 4.85
CA GLN A 139 2.95 4.82 3.86
C GLN A 139 1.76 5.53 4.49
N ILE A 140 1.14 4.95 5.52
CA ILE A 140 0.06 5.62 6.28
C ILE A 140 0.60 6.86 6.99
N ARG A 141 1.80 6.78 7.57
CA ARG A 141 2.42 7.94 8.23
C ARG A 141 2.76 9.03 7.21
N GLU A 142 3.39 8.69 6.10
CA GLU A 142 3.74 9.64 5.03
C GLU A 142 2.49 10.29 4.41
N ALA A 143 1.43 9.51 4.18
CA ALA A 143 0.16 10.05 3.68
C ALA A 143 -0.50 11.00 4.69
N ARG A 144 -0.40 10.73 6.00
CA ARG A 144 -0.88 11.65 7.04
C ARG A 144 -0.06 12.94 7.08
N GLU A 145 1.26 12.82 7.02
CA GLU A 145 2.16 13.99 6.96
C GLU A 145 1.88 14.84 5.70
N GLU A 146 1.60 14.22 4.56
CA GLU A 146 1.24 14.95 3.32
C GLU A 146 -0.12 15.66 3.41
N ILE A 147 -1.11 15.06 4.09
CA ILE A 147 -2.39 15.71 4.38
C ILE A 147 -2.20 16.89 5.33
N GLU A 148 -1.48 16.70 6.43
CA GLU A 148 -1.16 17.76 7.39
C GLU A 148 -0.40 18.93 6.72
N LEU A 149 0.54 18.63 5.83
CA LEU A 149 1.29 19.61 5.04
C LEU A 149 0.43 20.35 4.00
N LYS A 150 -0.67 19.76 3.52
CA LYS A 150 -1.60 20.42 2.57
C LYS A 150 -2.65 21.28 3.29
N GLU A 151 -3.05 20.92 4.51
CA GLU A 151 -4.01 21.69 5.31
C GLU A 151 -3.38 22.90 6.01
N ALA A 152 -2.10 22.82 6.41
CA ALA A 152 -1.36 23.91 7.05
C ALA A 152 -1.21 25.22 6.21
N PRO A 153 -0.94 25.19 4.89
CA PRO A 153 -0.83 26.42 4.09
C PRO A 153 -2.17 27.09 3.80
N LEU A 154 -3.26 26.33 3.69
CA LEU A 154 -4.60 26.87 3.40
C LEU A 154 -5.18 27.63 4.59
N THR A 155 -4.98 27.13 5.81
CA THR A 155 -5.42 27.80 7.04
C THR A 155 -4.65 29.09 7.30
N ASN A 156 -3.35 29.14 6.98
CA ASN A 156 -2.53 30.33 7.19
C ASN A 156 -2.88 31.49 6.23
N VAL A 157 -3.03 31.20 4.92
CA VAL A 157 -3.40 32.22 3.91
C VAL A 157 -4.80 32.79 4.15
N PHE A 158 -5.75 31.93 4.56
CA PHE A 158 -7.12 32.36 4.86
C PHE A 158 -7.17 33.26 6.10
N ARG A 159 -6.44 32.92 7.16
CA ARG A 159 -6.31 33.76 8.37
C ARG A 159 -5.64 35.10 8.08
N GLN A 160 -4.58 35.11 7.27
CA GLN A 160 -3.91 36.34 6.88
C GLN A 160 -4.87 37.26 6.10
N THR A 161 -5.61 36.71 5.14
CA THR A 161 -6.58 37.46 4.33
C THR A 161 -7.69 38.07 5.19
N ILE A 162 -8.25 37.32 6.15
CA ILE A 162 -9.29 37.85 7.04
C ILE A 162 -8.71 38.92 7.98
N SER A 163 -7.49 38.73 8.47
CA SER A 163 -6.81 39.72 9.32
C SER A 163 -6.58 41.05 8.58
N GLU A 164 -6.20 40.98 7.30
CA GLU A 164 -6.07 42.17 6.45
C GLU A 164 -7.42 42.87 6.20
N LYS A 165 -8.51 42.10 6.00
CA LYS A 165 -9.86 42.66 5.87
C LYS A 165 -10.33 43.35 7.14
N LEU A 166 -10.05 42.79 8.32
CA LEU A 166 -10.32 43.42 9.62
C LEU A 166 -9.54 44.73 9.80
N SER A 167 -8.24 44.73 9.47
CA SER A 167 -7.41 45.94 9.55
C SER A 167 -7.92 47.06 8.63
N ASN A 168 -8.36 46.72 7.41
CA ASN A 168 -8.96 47.68 6.49
C ASN A 168 -10.32 48.18 6.97
N LEU A 169 -11.15 47.31 7.57
CA LEU A 169 -12.42 47.69 8.17
C LEU A 169 -12.23 48.69 9.33
N GLU A 170 -11.22 48.48 10.19
CA GLU A 170 -10.88 49.42 11.26
C GLU A 170 -10.42 50.79 10.73
N LYS A 171 -9.66 50.81 9.63
CA LYS A 171 -9.27 52.08 8.97
C LYS A 171 -10.49 52.82 8.43
N LEU A 172 -11.39 52.13 7.74
CA LEU A 172 -12.63 52.73 7.22
C LEU A 172 -13.52 53.31 8.32
N TYR A 173 -13.59 52.64 9.47
CA TYR A 173 -14.32 53.15 10.63
C TYR A 173 -13.67 54.39 11.25
N LYS A 174 -12.33 54.38 11.44
CA LYS A 174 -11.58 55.55 11.94
C LYS A 174 -11.70 56.75 11.01
N GLU A 175 -11.75 56.51 9.70
CA GLU A 175 -11.96 57.55 8.68
C GLU A 175 -13.42 58.00 8.55
N LYS A 176 -14.35 57.47 9.38
CA LYS A 176 -15.80 57.74 9.35
C LYS A 176 -16.45 57.48 7.97
N LYS A 177 -15.88 56.58 7.18
CA LYS A 177 -16.41 56.16 5.86
C LYS A 177 -17.55 55.14 5.98
N ILE A 178 -17.71 54.53 7.15
CA ILE A 178 -18.77 53.59 7.49
C ILE A 178 -19.35 53.96 8.86
N ASP A 179 -20.62 53.66 9.08
CA ASP A 179 -21.29 53.87 10.37
C ASP A 179 -20.98 52.73 11.37
N ASP A 180 -21.28 52.98 12.66
CA ASP A 180 -20.99 52.04 13.76
C ASP A 180 -21.79 50.73 13.63
N GLU A 181 -22.99 50.77 13.06
CA GLU A 181 -23.82 49.57 12.89
C GLU A 181 -23.23 48.64 11.81
N THR A 182 -22.81 49.22 10.69
CA THR A 182 -22.15 48.52 9.57
C THR A 182 -20.81 47.95 10.01
N TYR A 183 -20.03 48.73 10.78
CA TYR A 183 -18.77 48.29 11.36
C TYR A 183 -18.95 47.07 12.27
N ARG A 184 -19.91 47.12 13.21
CA ARG A 184 -20.16 46.02 14.15
C ARG A 184 -20.63 44.75 13.44
N LYS A 185 -21.53 44.87 12.46
CA LYS A 185 -22.02 43.71 11.67
C LYS A 185 -20.88 43.05 10.90
N MET A 186 -20.07 43.83 10.17
CA MET A 186 -18.97 43.27 9.38
C MET A 186 -17.85 42.70 10.26
N LYS A 187 -17.51 43.37 11.37
CA LYS A 187 -16.51 42.89 12.33
C LYS A 187 -16.91 41.54 12.91
N LYS A 188 -18.17 41.41 13.34
CA LYS A 188 -18.70 40.14 13.86
C LYS A 188 -18.60 39.01 12.83
N THR A 189 -18.95 39.26 11.57
CA THR A 189 -18.82 38.26 10.49
C THR A 189 -17.37 37.80 10.28
N TYR A 190 -16.42 38.74 10.25
CA TYR A 190 -15.01 38.38 10.08
C TYR A 190 -14.42 37.64 11.30
N GLU A 191 -14.83 38.01 12.52
CA GLU A 191 -14.46 37.31 13.75
C GLU A 191 -15.06 35.89 13.80
N GLU A 192 -16.31 35.71 13.37
CA GLU A 192 -16.94 34.39 13.23
C GLU A 192 -16.22 33.51 12.18
N LEU A 193 -15.77 34.10 11.07
CA LEU A 193 -14.99 33.41 10.04
C LEU A 193 -13.58 33.01 10.51
N LEU A 194 -12.97 33.78 11.42
CA LEU A 194 -11.72 33.42 12.10
C LEU A 194 -11.92 32.31 13.13
N GLY A 195 -13.03 32.34 13.87
CA GLY A 195 -13.36 31.32 14.89
C GLY A 195 -13.72 29.95 14.30
N LYS A 196 -14.34 29.91 13.12
CA LYS A 196 -14.68 28.67 12.41
C LYS A 196 -13.49 27.96 11.73
N SER A 197 -12.29 28.56 11.73
CA SER A 197 -11.08 27.93 11.16
C SER A 197 -10.38 26.95 12.13
N ILE A 198 -11.00 26.63 13.28
CA ILE A 198 -10.43 25.80 14.36
C ILE A 198 -11.13 24.44 14.50
N GLU A 199 -12.08 24.10 13.62
CA GLU A 199 -12.69 22.76 13.55
C GLU A 199 -12.29 22.02 12.27
#